data_AF-A0A5N5SZU9-F1
#
_entry.id   AF-A0A5N5SZU9-F1
#
_cell.length_a   1.000
_cell.length_b   1.000
_cell.length_c   1.000
_cell.angle_alpha   90.00
_cell.angle_beta   90.00
_cell.angle_gamma   90.00
#
_symmetry.space_group_name_H-M   'P 1'
#
loop_
_entity.id
_entity.type
_entity.pdbx_description
1 polymer ?
#
loop_
_entity_poly.entity_id
_entity_poly.type
_entity_poly.pdbx_seq_one_letter_code
_entity_poly.pdbx_strand_id
1 'polypeptide(L)'
;MNGSLVDSDGYPRSDIDVYQVRHARHDIICLQNDHKALMKKIEQGLQDLHQQSLPLADPNGTNVQVLDDLKPFAFFNRVDMGSPADIDGLSVNDEICKFGTVTAENFKCLSCIKEVVEHSKNKPIQVVIRRDGNMRLITLTPRNWSGPGLLGCNILPVKTNDSTEIVDR
;
A
#
# COMPACT_ATOMS: atom_id res chain seq x y z
N MET A 1 19.50 22.78 22.03
CA MET A 1 20.26 22.44 23.25
C MET A 1 21.59 23.20 23.21
N ASN A 2 21.55 24.54 23.18
CA ASN A 2 22.67 25.35 22.65
C ASN A 2 23.20 26.40 23.64
N GLY A 3 22.88 26.27 24.93
CA GLY A 3 23.40 27.19 25.95
C GLY A 3 24.93 27.06 26.07
N SER A 4 25.63 28.17 26.29
CA SER A 4 27.07 28.11 26.60
C SER A 4 27.33 27.23 27.85
N LEU A 5 28.52 26.67 27.98
CA LEU A 5 28.95 25.88 29.16
C LEU A 5 29.96 26.64 30.03
N VAL A 6 30.30 27.85 29.60
CA VAL A 6 31.19 28.77 30.30
C VAL A 6 30.40 30.00 30.74
N ASP A 7 30.88 30.63 31.79
CA ASP A 7 30.39 31.91 32.31
C ASP A 7 30.99 33.10 31.54
N SER A 8 30.77 34.32 32.04
CA SER A 8 31.29 35.56 31.45
C SER A 8 32.80 35.73 31.59
N ASP A 9 33.41 35.10 32.59
CA ASP A 9 34.84 35.19 32.90
C ASP A 9 35.65 34.07 32.20
N GLY A 10 34.97 33.15 31.51
CA GLY A 10 35.56 32.08 30.72
C GLY A 10 35.79 30.79 31.51
N TYR A 11 35.25 30.68 32.72
CA TYR A 11 35.37 29.48 33.55
C TYR A 11 34.16 28.54 33.37
N PRO A 12 34.33 27.22 33.62
CA PRO A 12 33.20 26.29 33.62
C PRO A 12 32.14 26.73 34.61
N ARG A 13 30.90 26.78 34.15
CA ARG A 13 29.77 27.20 34.97
C ARG A 13 29.62 26.34 36.23
N SER A 14 29.52 26.99 37.38
CA SER A 14 29.36 26.32 38.68
C SER A 14 27.92 25.91 39.00
N ASP A 15 26.94 26.47 38.29
CA ASP A 15 25.51 26.20 38.45
C ASP A 15 25.03 24.92 37.75
N ILE A 16 25.87 24.30 36.92
CA ILE A 16 25.55 23.10 36.15
C ILE A 16 26.71 22.09 36.16
N ASP A 17 26.39 20.80 36.07
CA ASP A 17 27.40 19.77 35.81
C ASP A 17 27.82 19.83 34.33
N VAL A 18 28.84 20.63 34.05
CA VAL A 18 29.38 20.84 32.69
C VAL A 18 29.81 19.52 32.04
N TYR A 19 30.32 18.56 32.81
CA TYR A 19 30.78 17.27 32.29
C TYR A 19 29.60 16.42 31.80
N GLN A 20 28.57 16.28 32.64
CA GLN A 20 27.36 15.53 32.29
C GLN A 20 26.62 16.18 31.12
N VAL A 21 26.49 17.51 31.14
CA VAL A 21 25.86 18.25 30.04
C VAL A 21 26.63 18.07 28.74
N ARG A 22 27.96 18.03 28.77
CA ARG A 22 28.78 17.78 27.57
C ARG A 22 28.55 16.38 27.02
N HIS A 23 28.57 15.35 27.86
CA HIS A 23 28.31 13.97 27.44
C HIS A 23 26.90 13.82 26.86
N ALA A 24 25.88 14.29 27.59
CA ALA A 24 24.51 14.22 27.12
C ALA A 24 24.30 14.94 25.79
N ARG A 25 24.91 16.12 25.59
CA ARG A 25 24.86 16.83 24.30
C ARG A 25 25.54 16.04 23.19
N HIS A 26 26.70 15.44 23.45
CA HIS A 26 27.40 14.62 22.49
C HIS A 26 26.55 13.43 22.07
N ASP A 27 26.01 12.69 23.03
CA ASP A 27 25.15 11.52 22.78
C ASP A 27 23.92 11.91 21.96
N ILE A 28 23.25 13.01 22.30
CA ILE A 28 22.10 13.52 21.56
C ILE A 28 22.49 13.87 20.12
N ILE A 29 23.64 14.52 19.90
CA ILE A 29 24.11 14.86 18.55
C ILE A 29 24.37 13.59 17.74
N CYS A 30 25.03 12.59 18.32
CA CYS A 30 25.29 11.31 17.67
C CYS A 30 23.97 10.62 17.29
N LEU A 31 23.03 10.51 18.23
CA LEU A 31 21.72 9.91 17.98
C LEU A 31 20.92 10.67 16.91
N GLN A 32 20.97 12.01 16.91
CA GLN A 32 20.30 12.82 15.89
C GLN A 32 20.92 12.61 14.50
N ASN A 33 22.23 12.52 14.41
CA ASN A 33 22.94 12.26 13.16
C ASN A 33 22.62 10.85 12.63
N ASP A 34 22.62 9.85 13.50
CA ASP A 34 22.28 8.47 13.14
C ASP A 34 20.83 8.36 12.67
N HIS A 35 19.90 8.98 13.40
CA HIS A 35 18.50 9.06 12.99
C HIS A 35 18.35 9.72 11.62
N LYS A 36 19.03 10.86 11.39
CA LYS A 36 19.01 11.55 10.09
C LYS A 36 19.57 10.66 8.98
N ALA A 37 20.66 9.93 9.24
CA ALA A 37 21.24 9.00 8.29
C ALA A 37 20.31 7.82 7.97
N LEU A 38 19.62 7.28 8.98
CA LEU A 38 18.65 6.20 8.81
C LEU A 38 17.43 6.66 8.03
N MET A 39 16.88 7.84 8.33
CA MET A 39 15.78 8.43 7.56
C MET A 39 16.15 8.65 6.10
N LYS A 40 17.37 9.13 5.83
CA LYS A 40 17.87 9.29 4.46
C LYS A 40 17.93 7.96 3.70
N LYS A 41 18.35 6.87 4.36
CA LYS A 41 18.34 5.52 3.74
C LYS A 41 16.93 5.04 3.42
N ILE A 42 15.98 5.28 4.32
CA ILE A 42 14.56 4.95 4.09
C ILE A 42 14.02 5.75 2.90
N GLU A 43 14.27 7.06 2.85
CA GLU A 43 13.88 7.94 1.75
C GLU A 43 14.43 7.44 0.41
N GLN A 44 15.72 7.10 0.35
CA GLN A 44 16.35 6.55 -0.86
C GLN A 44 15.70 5.24 -1.30
N GLY A 45 15.48 4.29 -0.37
CA GLY A 45 14.81 3.04 -0.70
C GLY A 45 13.38 3.24 -1.22
N LEU A 46 12.65 4.21 -0.67
CA LEU A 46 11.31 4.56 -1.16
C LEU A 46 11.36 5.20 -2.56
N GLN A 47 12.31 6.10 -2.80
CA GLN A 47 12.53 6.71 -4.11
C GLN A 47 12.89 5.65 -5.16
N ASP A 48 13.77 4.71 -4.83
CA ASP A 48 14.16 3.63 -5.73
C ASP A 48 12.97 2.74 -6.10
N LEU A 49 12.14 2.36 -5.11
CA LEU A 49 10.90 1.63 -5.35
C LEU A 49 9.94 2.43 -6.22
N HIS A 50 9.79 3.73 -5.98
CA HIS A 50 8.92 4.59 -6.78
C HIS A 50 9.43 4.81 -8.20
N GLN A 51 10.74 4.89 -8.40
CA GLN A 51 11.35 4.96 -9.72
C GLN A 51 11.18 3.65 -10.50
N GLN A 52 11.21 2.51 -9.81
CA GLN A 52 10.89 1.20 -10.40
C GLN A 52 9.39 1.02 -10.63
N SER A 53 8.55 1.70 -9.85
CA SER A 53 7.08 1.74 -9.98
C SER A 53 6.63 3.11 -10.48
N LEU A 54 7.10 3.50 -11.68
CA LEU A 54 6.69 4.76 -12.30
C LEU A 54 5.14 4.89 -12.33
N PRO A 55 4.62 6.11 -12.13
CA PRO A 55 3.18 6.35 -12.00
C PRO A 55 2.46 6.08 -13.31
N LEU A 56 1.34 5.37 -13.21
CA LEU A 56 0.26 5.30 -14.19
C LEU A 56 -0.43 6.67 -14.32
N ALA A 57 0.28 7.67 -14.82
CA ALA A 57 -0.25 9.01 -15.07
C ALA A 57 0.20 9.50 -16.44
N ASP A 58 -0.19 8.76 -17.49
CA ASP A 58 -0.35 9.31 -18.83
C ASP A 58 -1.84 9.29 -19.19
N PRO A 59 -2.44 10.43 -19.57
CA PRO A 59 -3.84 10.51 -19.99
C PRO A 59 -4.10 9.92 -21.39
N ASN A 60 -3.07 9.36 -22.03
CA ASN A 60 -3.16 8.80 -23.37
C ASN A 60 -2.60 7.37 -23.33
N GLY A 61 -3.52 6.42 -23.50
CA GLY A 61 -3.32 5.00 -23.22
C GLY A 61 -2.05 4.34 -23.79
N THR A 62 -1.83 3.15 -23.25
CA THR A 62 -0.96 2.05 -23.72
C THR A 62 0.39 1.92 -23.01
N ASN A 63 0.38 1.28 -21.83
CA ASN A 63 1.46 0.35 -21.48
C ASN A 63 0.93 -0.79 -20.61
N VAL A 64 0.67 -1.94 -21.25
CA VAL A 64 -0.01 -3.12 -20.69
C VAL A 64 0.99 -4.18 -20.17
N GLN A 65 2.31 -3.94 -20.29
CA GLN A 65 3.28 -5.04 -20.19
C GLN A 65 3.58 -5.57 -18.77
N VAL A 66 3.16 -4.87 -17.70
CA VAL A 66 3.38 -5.34 -16.31
C VAL A 66 2.13 -5.99 -15.71
N LEU A 67 0.96 -5.80 -16.31
CA LEU A 67 -0.28 -6.38 -15.78
C LEU A 67 -0.50 -7.82 -16.23
N ASP A 68 0.05 -8.22 -17.38
CA ASP A 68 -0.23 -9.53 -18.00
C ASP A 68 0.23 -10.73 -17.15
N ASP A 69 1.27 -10.56 -16.33
CA ASP A 69 1.78 -11.62 -15.45
C ASP A 69 0.98 -11.79 -14.15
N LEU A 70 0.02 -10.89 -13.85
CA LEU A 70 -0.75 -10.99 -12.61
C LEU A 70 -1.78 -12.12 -12.70
N LYS A 71 -1.64 -13.12 -11.82
CA LYS A 71 -2.57 -14.24 -11.68
C LYS A 71 -3.88 -13.80 -10.98
N PRO A 72 -5.06 -14.15 -11.50
CA PRO A 72 -6.32 -13.90 -10.82
C PRO A 72 -6.45 -14.82 -9.61
N PHE A 73 -6.92 -14.27 -8.48
CA PHE A 73 -7.10 -15.02 -7.22
C PHE A 73 -8.54 -15.01 -6.71
N ALA A 74 -9.36 -14.07 -7.18
CA ALA A 74 -10.78 -13.96 -6.84
C ALA A 74 -11.56 -13.39 -8.03
N PHE A 75 -12.88 -13.39 -7.95
CA PHE A 75 -13.74 -12.75 -8.95
C PHE A 75 -14.98 -12.13 -8.30
N PHE A 76 -15.56 -11.14 -8.97
CA PHE A 76 -16.81 -10.51 -8.53
C PHE A 76 -18.01 -11.35 -8.99
N ASN A 77 -18.62 -12.07 -8.07
CA ASN A 77 -19.82 -12.88 -8.35
C ASN A 77 -21.09 -12.03 -8.43
N ARG A 78 -21.14 -10.90 -7.73
CA ARG A 78 -22.28 -9.99 -7.74
C ARG A 78 -21.79 -8.56 -7.57
N VAL A 79 -22.40 -7.64 -8.31
CA VAL A 79 -22.24 -6.20 -8.14
C VAL A 79 -23.65 -5.63 -8.07
N ASP A 80 -23.96 -4.92 -6.99
CA ASP A 80 -25.29 -4.35 -6.75
C ASP A 80 -25.41 -3.01 -7.49
N MET A 81 -26.53 -2.76 -8.17
CA MET A 81 -26.73 -1.55 -8.97
C MET A 81 -26.71 -0.29 -8.10
N GLY A 82 -26.02 0.76 -8.57
CA GLY A 82 -25.84 2.01 -7.83
C GLY A 82 -24.91 1.90 -6.62
N SER A 83 -24.25 0.76 -6.44
CA SER A 83 -23.22 0.58 -5.43
C SER A 83 -21.91 1.27 -5.83
N PRO A 84 -20.99 1.50 -4.89
CA PRO A 84 -19.65 2.00 -5.21
C PRO A 84 -18.93 1.13 -6.24
N ALA A 85 -19.05 -0.20 -6.15
CA ALA A 85 -18.46 -1.09 -7.14
C ALA A 85 -19.03 -0.89 -8.55
N ASP A 86 -20.35 -0.72 -8.69
CA ASP A 86 -21.02 -0.47 -9.97
C ASP A 86 -20.62 0.88 -10.57
N ILE A 87 -20.71 1.95 -9.77
CA ILE A 87 -20.40 3.32 -10.19
C ILE A 87 -18.93 3.45 -10.60
N ASP A 88 -18.03 2.77 -9.88
CA ASP A 88 -16.60 2.82 -10.15
C ASP A 88 -16.19 1.89 -11.33
N GLY A 89 -17.16 1.18 -11.95
CA GLY A 89 -17.00 0.48 -13.22
C GLY A 89 -16.72 -1.03 -13.14
N LEU A 90 -16.87 -1.63 -11.96
CA LEU A 90 -16.78 -3.08 -11.80
C LEU A 90 -18.02 -3.77 -12.36
N SER A 91 -17.84 -5.00 -12.83
CA SER A 91 -18.92 -5.82 -13.37
C SER A 91 -18.84 -7.24 -12.85
N VAL A 92 -19.95 -7.96 -12.95
CA VAL A 92 -20.01 -9.37 -12.60
C VAL A 92 -19.07 -10.17 -13.51
N ASN A 93 -18.42 -11.18 -12.95
CA ASN A 93 -17.39 -12.04 -13.57
C ASN A 93 -16.04 -11.37 -13.83
N ASP A 94 -15.82 -10.16 -13.33
CA ASP A 94 -14.47 -9.58 -13.32
C ASP A 94 -13.54 -10.40 -12.43
N GLU A 95 -12.43 -10.87 -12.98
CA GLU A 95 -11.40 -11.60 -12.24
C GLU A 95 -10.42 -10.60 -11.60
N ILE A 96 -10.26 -10.68 -10.29
CA ILE A 96 -9.40 -9.81 -9.50
C ILE A 96 -7.97 -10.36 -9.54
N CYS A 97 -7.07 -9.57 -10.13
CA CYS A 97 -5.64 -9.86 -10.22
C CYS A 97 -4.84 -9.11 -9.15
N LYS A 98 -5.30 -7.93 -8.75
CA LYS A 98 -4.74 -7.13 -7.63
C LYS A 98 -5.83 -6.29 -6.97
N PHE A 99 -5.83 -6.21 -5.64
CA PHE A 99 -6.75 -5.38 -4.87
C PHE A 99 -5.98 -4.55 -3.84
N GLY A 100 -5.65 -3.30 -4.18
CA GLY A 100 -4.77 -2.46 -3.37
C GLY A 100 -3.39 -3.09 -3.21
N THR A 101 -3.08 -3.51 -1.99
CA THR A 101 -1.84 -4.23 -1.64
C THR A 101 -1.95 -5.75 -1.78
N VAL A 102 -3.14 -6.28 -2.03
CA VAL A 102 -3.40 -7.73 -2.09
C VAL A 102 -3.20 -8.26 -3.52
N THR A 103 -2.41 -9.32 -3.66
CA THR A 103 -2.12 -10.04 -4.92
C THR A 103 -2.28 -11.54 -4.70
N ALA A 104 -2.25 -12.35 -5.77
CA ALA A 104 -2.32 -13.80 -5.66
C ALA A 104 -1.25 -14.42 -4.73
N GLU A 105 -0.10 -13.77 -4.59
CA GLU A 105 1.02 -14.24 -3.76
C GLU A 105 0.75 -14.07 -2.25
N ASN A 106 0.01 -13.03 -1.86
CA ASN A 106 -0.26 -12.71 -0.45
C ASN A 106 -1.72 -12.95 -0.03
N PHE A 107 -2.58 -13.32 -0.98
CA PHE A 107 -3.99 -13.60 -0.73
C PHE A 107 -4.15 -14.91 0.04
N LYS A 108 -4.40 -14.78 1.36
CA LYS A 108 -4.70 -15.93 2.23
C LYS A 108 -6.20 -16.23 2.26
N CYS A 109 -7.02 -15.19 2.43
CA CYS A 109 -8.47 -15.32 2.56
C CYS A 109 -9.18 -13.97 2.35
N LEU A 110 -10.51 -14.02 2.22
CA LEU A 110 -11.35 -12.85 1.96
C LEU A 110 -11.32 -11.79 3.08
N SER A 111 -10.86 -12.12 4.29
CA SER A 111 -10.71 -11.13 5.36
C SER A 111 -9.65 -10.07 5.03
N CYS A 112 -8.59 -10.44 4.30
CA CYS A 112 -7.56 -9.48 3.86
C CYS A 112 -8.16 -8.37 2.99
N ILE A 113 -9.11 -8.70 2.11
CA ILE A 113 -9.80 -7.70 1.28
C ILE A 113 -10.68 -6.80 2.17
N LYS A 114 -11.42 -7.39 3.12
CA LYS A 114 -12.28 -6.63 4.03
C LYS A 114 -11.48 -5.60 4.83
N GLU A 115 -10.33 -6.01 5.38
CA GLU A 115 -9.43 -5.11 6.12
C GLU A 115 -8.96 -3.95 5.24
N VAL A 116 -8.54 -4.21 4.00
CA VAL A 116 -8.11 -3.14 3.07
C VAL A 116 -9.24 -2.15 2.79
N VAL A 117 -10.47 -2.65 2.60
CA VAL A 117 -11.67 -1.84 2.35
C VAL A 117 -12.03 -0.98 3.57
N GLU A 118 -11.98 -1.54 4.78
CA GLU A 118 -12.29 -0.83 6.02
C GLU A 118 -11.27 0.28 6.32
N HIS A 119 -9.97 -0.01 6.20
CA HIS A 119 -8.91 0.98 6.42
C HIS A 119 -8.84 2.06 5.32
N SER A 120 -9.44 1.80 4.16
CA SER A 120 -9.47 2.72 3.02
C SER A 120 -10.84 3.35 2.80
N LYS A 121 -11.68 3.43 3.84
CA LYS A 121 -12.96 4.15 3.76
C LYS A 121 -12.76 5.58 3.25
N ASN A 122 -13.52 5.93 2.22
CA ASN A 122 -13.47 7.20 1.47
C ASN A 122 -12.12 7.50 0.81
N LYS A 123 -11.25 6.50 0.60
CA LYS A 123 -9.97 6.63 -0.10
C LYS A 123 -9.96 5.73 -1.34
N PRO A 124 -9.38 6.18 -2.46
CA PRO A 124 -9.30 5.38 -3.67
C PRO A 124 -8.37 4.17 -3.47
N ILE A 125 -8.81 3.00 -3.90
CA ILE A 125 -8.07 1.74 -3.95
C ILE A 125 -7.89 1.37 -5.42
N GLN A 126 -6.65 1.13 -5.85
CA GLN A 126 -6.38 0.59 -7.18
C GLN A 126 -6.67 -0.91 -7.22
N VAL A 127 -7.51 -1.32 -8.15
CA VAL A 127 -7.88 -2.72 -8.39
C VAL A 127 -7.54 -3.08 -9.83
N VAL A 128 -6.74 -4.11 -10.03
CA VAL A 128 -6.48 -4.66 -11.36
C VAL A 128 -7.40 -5.85 -11.56
N ILE A 129 -8.22 -5.78 -12.61
CA ILE A 129 -9.11 -6.84 -13.03
C ILE A 129 -8.74 -7.39 -14.40
N ARG A 130 -9.23 -8.58 -14.71
CA ARG A 130 -9.23 -9.17 -16.04
C ARG A 130 -10.67 -9.36 -16.50
N ARG A 131 -11.02 -8.73 -17.62
CA ARG A 131 -12.34 -8.82 -18.27
C ARG A 131 -12.14 -9.17 -19.74
N ASP A 132 -12.78 -10.25 -20.19
CA ASP A 132 -12.65 -10.76 -21.56
C ASP A 132 -11.17 -10.97 -21.99
N GLY A 133 -10.35 -11.48 -21.07
CA GLY A 133 -8.91 -11.68 -21.27
C GLY A 133 -8.06 -10.41 -21.23
N ASN A 134 -8.67 -9.22 -21.14
CA ASN A 134 -7.96 -7.94 -21.09
C ASN A 134 -7.81 -7.44 -19.66
N MET A 135 -6.58 -7.05 -19.30
CA MET A 135 -6.31 -6.41 -18.01
C MET A 135 -6.81 -4.96 -18.00
N ARG A 136 -7.47 -4.57 -16.91
CA ARG A 136 -7.93 -3.20 -16.68
C ARG A 136 -7.61 -2.75 -15.26
N LEU A 137 -7.16 -1.50 -15.13
CA LEU A 137 -6.98 -0.83 -13.86
C LEU A 137 -8.25 -0.02 -13.54
N ILE A 138 -8.85 -0.29 -12.39
CA ILE A 138 -10.04 0.39 -11.89
C ILE A 138 -9.71 1.04 -10.54
N THR A 139 -10.22 2.26 -10.32
CA THR A 139 -10.09 2.95 -9.04
C THR A 139 -11.39 2.80 -8.25
N LEU A 140 -11.36 1.96 -7.23
CA LEU A 140 -12.50 1.64 -6.37
C LEU A 140 -12.44 2.47 -5.08
N THR A 141 -13.47 3.23 -4.76
CA THR A 141 -13.53 4.07 -3.56
C THR A 141 -14.59 3.55 -2.59
N PRO A 142 -14.21 2.86 -1.51
CA PRO A 142 -15.16 2.39 -0.50
C PRO A 142 -15.90 3.55 0.15
N ARG A 143 -17.24 3.52 0.13
CA ARG A 143 -18.08 4.58 0.70
C ARG A 143 -19.37 4.00 1.24
N ASN A 144 -19.98 4.74 2.16
CA ASN A 144 -21.34 4.42 2.58
C ASN A 144 -22.29 4.58 1.40
N TRP A 145 -23.19 3.62 1.23
CA TRP A 145 -24.20 3.60 0.17
C TRP A 145 -25.50 3.01 0.74
N SER A 146 -26.56 2.92 -0.07
CA SER A 146 -27.89 2.49 0.37
C SER A 146 -28.01 1.01 0.74
N GLY A 147 -26.98 0.21 0.47
CA GLY A 147 -26.95 -1.22 0.77
C GLY A 147 -25.89 -1.61 1.82
N PRO A 148 -25.71 -2.91 2.04
CA PRO A 148 -24.78 -3.40 3.06
C PRO A 148 -23.31 -3.18 2.67
N GLY A 149 -22.48 -2.91 3.67
CA GLY A 149 -21.03 -2.74 3.50
C GLY A 149 -20.63 -1.42 2.83
N LEU A 150 -19.39 -1.36 2.33
CA LEU A 150 -18.80 -0.14 1.75
C LEU A 150 -18.64 -0.18 0.22
N LEU A 151 -18.97 -1.32 -0.41
CA LEU A 151 -18.72 -1.55 -1.84
C LEU A 151 -19.96 -2.03 -2.61
N GLY A 152 -20.82 -2.84 -1.99
CA GLY A 152 -21.98 -3.45 -2.65
C GLY A 152 -21.63 -4.50 -3.69
N CYS A 153 -20.66 -5.36 -3.37
CA CYS A 153 -20.27 -6.48 -4.22
C CYS A 153 -20.05 -7.76 -3.41
N ASN A 154 -20.15 -8.90 -4.08
CA ASN A 154 -19.78 -10.19 -3.53
C ASN A 154 -18.53 -10.72 -4.25
N ILE A 155 -17.50 -11.04 -3.48
CA ILE A 155 -16.20 -11.52 -3.98
C ILE A 155 -16.06 -12.98 -3.59
N LEU A 156 -15.73 -13.83 -4.55
CA LEU A 156 -15.45 -15.25 -4.33
C LEU A 156 -14.01 -15.58 -4.77
N PRO A 157 -13.28 -16.44 -4.03
CA PRO A 157 -11.97 -16.89 -4.48
C PRO A 157 -12.10 -17.75 -5.74
N VAL A 158 -11.11 -17.68 -6.64
CA VAL A 158 -11.03 -18.60 -7.77
C VAL A 158 -10.70 -19.99 -7.22
N LYS A 159 -11.47 -21.01 -7.60
CA LYS A 159 -11.13 -22.39 -7.28
C LYS A 159 -9.95 -22.81 -8.15
N THR A 160 -8.76 -22.95 -7.57
CA THR A 160 -7.64 -23.59 -8.27
C THR A 160 -7.98 -25.08 -8.39
N ASN A 161 -8.52 -25.48 -9.53
CA ASN A 161 -8.59 -26.91 -9.87
C ASN A 161 -7.17 -27.35 -10.24
N ASP A 162 -6.37 -27.78 -9.26
CA ASP A 162 -5.26 -28.68 -9.53
C ASP A 162 -5.86 -30.03 -9.93
N SER A 163 -6.19 -30.18 -11.21
CA SER A 163 -6.74 -31.40 -11.79
C SER A 163 -6.19 -31.61 -13.19
N THR A 164 -4.87 -31.77 -13.30
CA THR A 164 -4.31 -32.66 -14.33
C THR A 164 -4.38 -34.08 -13.80
N GLU A 165 -5.57 -34.68 -13.88
CA GLU A 165 -5.68 -36.14 -14.00
C GLU A 165 -5.01 -36.51 -15.33
N ILE A 166 -3.79 -37.04 -15.26
CA ILE A 166 -3.22 -37.82 -16.35
C ILE A 166 -3.96 -39.15 -16.33
N VAL A 167 -5.07 -39.22 -17.06
CA VAL A 167 -5.60 -40.48 -17.57
C VAL A 167 -4.87 -40.73 -18.88
N ASP A 168 -3.90 -41.63 -18.87
CA ASP A 168 -3.48 -42.31 -20.09
C ASP A 168 -3.72 -43.81 -19.92
N ARG A 169 -4.40 -44.35 -20.93
CA ARG A 169 -4.80 -45.76 -21.08
C ARG A 169 -3.66 -46.61 -21.60
#